data_AF-A0A9D9HDC2-F1
#
_entry.id   AF-A0A9D9HDC2-F1
#
_cell.length_a   1.000
_cell.length_b   1.000
_cell.length_c   1.000
_cell.angle_alpha   90.00
_cell.angle_beta   90.00
_cell.angle_gamma   90.00
#
_symmetry.space_group_name_H-M   'P 1'
#
loop_
_entity.id
_entity.type
_entity.pdbx_description
1 polymer ?
#
loop_
_entity_poly.entity_id
_entity_poly.type
_entity_poly.pdbx_seq_one_letter_code
_entity_poly.pdbx_strand_id
1 'polypeptide(L)'
;MLTNQDLEQIAAKGISEGEILTQIDNLKKGFPFVRLDCAATVGHGITTLSEDKLQYYVGKYEQQMPELSVMKFVPASGAASRMFKDLNVFFKECKEHKGKAEPSASVVKTMENIGRFAFHDKLQQLMAEDGKMLDDLALAKDYKTVVDYILNSKGLNYGHLPKAMLMFHLYGNVPRSAFSEHLVEGAHYAKNAKNEVNLHFTISPEHRKY
;
A
#
# COMPACT_ATOMS: atom_id res chain seq x y z
N MET A 1 9.91 -5.69 35.89
CA MET A 1 9.28 -4.46 36.41
C MET A 1 9.79 -3.31 35.57
N LEU A 2 8.98 -2.28 35.35
CA LEU A 2 9.43 -1.05 34.72
C LEU A 2 10.45 -0.37 35.66
N THR A 3 11.55 0.13 35.09
CA THR A 3 12.55 0.92 35.82
C THR A 3 12.10 2.38 35.91
N ASN A 4 12.73 3.18 36.77
CA ASN A 4 12.46 4.62 36.85
C ASN A 4 12.74 5.34 35.51
N GLN A 5 13.76 4.89 34.77
CA GLN A 5 14.05 5.41 33.44
C GLN A 5 12.93 5.10 32.44
N ASP A 6 12.35 3.90 32.52
CA ASP A 6 11.18 3.54 31.70
C ASP A 6 9.99 4.45 32.05
N LEU A 7 9.71 4.65 33.34
CA LEU A 7 8.59 5.48 33.80
C LEU A 7 8.74 6.95 33.35
N GLU A 8 9.93 7.53 33.43
CA GLU A 8 10.22 8.88 32.93
C GLU A 8 10.00 8.97 31.40
N GLN A 9 10.46 7.98 30.64
CA GLN A 9 10.28 7.95 29.19
C GLN A 9 8.80 7.80 28.79
N ILE A 10 8.05 6.97 29.52
CA ILE A 10 6.63 6.72 29.28
C ILE A 10 5.81 7.98 29.62
N ALA A 11 6.12 8.62 30.76
CA ALA A 11 5.49 9.88 31.16
C ALA A 11 5.77 11.01 30.15
N ALA A 12 6.99 11.10 29.61
CA ALA A 12 7.33 12.06 28.56
C ALA A 12 6.53 11.88 27.26
N LYS A 13 5.99 10.66 27.01
CA LYS A 13 5.08 10.37 25.90
C LYS A 13 3.61 10.61 26.23
N GLY A 14 3.29 11.10 27.43
CA GLY A 14 1.93 11.35 27.90
C GLY A 14 1.16 10.07 28.24
N ILE A 15 1.86 8.98 28.55
CA ILE A 15 1.25 7.70 28.93
C ILE A 15 1.43 7.51 30.43
N SER A 16 0.37 7.10 31.13
CA SER A 16 0.44 6.79 32.56
C SER A 16 1.00 5.38 32.81
N GLU A 17 1.52 5.15 34.03
CA GLU A 17 1.95 3.81 34.45
C GLU A 17 0.81 2.78 34.38
N GLY A 18 -0.42 3.18 34.71
CA GLY A 18 -1.58 2.30 34.59
C GLY A 18 -1.84 1.88 33.14
N GLU A 19 -1.81 2.83 32.20
CA GLU A 19 -2.03 2.55 30.78
C GLU A 19 -0.95 1.64 30.19
N ILE A 20 0.33 1.86 30.53
CA ILE A 20 1.40 1.00 30.02
C ILE A 20 1.29 -0.42 30.59
N LEU A 21 0.91 -0.58 31.85
CA LEU A 21 0.68 -1.89 32.44
C LEU A 21 -0.49 -2.61 31.77
N THR A 22 -1.57 -1.89 31.44
CA THR A 22 -2.69 -2.44 30.64
C THR A 22 -2.24 -2.85 29.24
N GLN A 23 -1.43 -2.04 28.56
CA GLN A 23 -0.89 -2.38 27.23
C GLN A 23 -0.01 -3.64 27.28
N ILE A 24 0.86 -3.75 28.29
CA ILE A 24 1.70 -4.93 28.52
C ILE A 24 0.83 -6.16 28.79
N ASP A 25 -0.22 -6.02 29.60
CA ASP A 25 -1.14 -7.13 29.89
C ASP A 25 -1.87 -7.60 28.62
N ASN A 26 -2.32 -6.67 27.78
CA ASN A 26 -2.93 -6.97 26.49
C ASN A 26 -1.96 -7.69 25.53
N LEU A 27 -0.66 -7.34 25.52
CA LEU A 27 0.34 -8.05 24.72
C LEU A 27 0.57 -9.49 25.20
N LYS A 28 0.48 -9.72 26.52
CA LYS A 28 0.67 -11.05 27.12
C LYS A 28 -0.55 -11.95 26.97
N LYS A 29 -1.74 -11.41 27.26
CA LYS A 29 -3.01 -12.17 27.31
C LYS A 29 -3.76 -12.14 25.99
N GLY A 30 -3.36 -11.29 25.06
CA GLY A 30 -4.11 -10.97 23.85
C GLY A 30 -5.10 -9.83 24.09
N PHE A 31 -5.59 -9.26 23.00
CA PHE A 31 -6.62 -8.23 23.05
C PHE A 31 -8.00 -8.90 23.12
N PRO A 32 -8.95 -8.36 23.92
CA PRO A 32 -10.33 -8.82 23.87
C PRO A 32 -10.88 -8.64 22.45
N PHE A 33 -11.71 -9.58 22.00
CA PHE A 33 -12.40 -9.44 20.73
C PHE A 33 -13.28 -8.18 20.75
N VAL A 34 -13.20 -7.39 19.69
CA VAL A 34 -14.13 -6.27 19.48
C VAL A 34 -15.53 -6.85 19.36
N ARG A 35 -16.45 -6.37 20.21
CA ARG A 35 -17.86 -6.70 20.06
C ARG A 35 -18.40 -5.91 18.88
N LEU A 36 -18.69 -6.61 17.79
CA LEU A 36 -19.37 -6.03 16.64
C LEU A 36 -20.82 -5.76 17.03
N ASP A 37 -21.28 -4.53 16.80
CA ASP A 37 -22.68 -4.15 17.01
C ASP A 37 -23.53 -4.67 15.86
N CYS A 38 -23.36 -4.10 14.66
CA CYS A 38 -23.95 -4.58 13.42
C CYS A 38 -23.12 -4.13 12.21
N ALA A 39 -23.48 -4.61 11.02
CA ALA A 39 -22.85 -4.14 9.79
C ALA A 39 -23.19 -2.66 9.54
N ALA A 40 -22.18 -1.88 9.13
CA ALA A 40 -22.40 -0.50 8.73
C ALA A 40 -23.30 -0.46 7.48
N THR A 41 -24.53 0.03 7.63
CA THR A 41 -25.52 0.16 6.55
C THR A 41 -26.16 1.54 6.61
N VAL A 42 -26.96 1.88 5.60
CA VAL A 42 -27.75 3.12 5.64
C VAL A 42 -28.66 3.08 6.88
N GLY A 43 -28.50 4.08 7.75
CA GLY A 43 -29.21 4.15 9.03
C GLY A 43 -28.51 3.43 10.20
N HIS A 44 -27.47 2.64 9.93
CA HIS A 44 -26.63 1.97 10.94
C HIS A 44 -25.17 2.38 10.72
N GLY A 45 -24.82 3.60 11.10
CA GLY A 45 -23.46 4.15 10.96
C GLY A 45 -23.15 4.80 9.61
N ILE A 46 -23.96 4.60 8.57
CA ILE A 46 -23.85 5.32 7.29
C ILE A 46 -25.05 6.25 7.11
N THR A 47 -24.76 7.55 7.00
CA THR A 47 -25.76 8.58 6.69
C THR A 47 -25.77 8.88 5.20
N THR A 48 -26.95 8.87 4.59
CA THR A 48 -27.16 9.27 3.20
C THR A 48 -27.74 10.69 3.14
N LEU A 49 -27.30 11.46 2.15
CA LEU A 49 -27.84 12.79 1.89
C LEU A 49 -28.96 12.68 0.86
N SER A 50 -30.05 13.43 1.05
CA SER A 50 -31.06 13.61 0.01
C SER A 50 -30.50 14.43 -1.14
N GLU A 51 -31.12 14.34 -2.32
CA GLU A 51 -30.72 15.11 -3.50
C GLU A 51 -30.65 16.62 -3.21
N ASP A 52 -31.67 17.17 -2.53
CA ASP A 52 -31.69 18.59 -2.15
C ASP A 52 -30.51 18.97 -1.24
N LYS A 53 -30.13 18.09 -0.31
CA LYS A 53 -28.99 18.32 0.58
C LYS A 53 -27.67 18.22 -0.18
N LEU A 54 -27.55 17.28 -1.10
CA LEU A 54 -26.37 17.15 -1.96
C LEU A 54 -26.16 18.43 -2.77
N GLN A 55 -27.20 18.91 -3.47
CA GLN A 55 -27.13 20.14 -4.24
C GLN A 55 -26.79 21.35 -3.37
N TYR A 56 -27.38 21.44 -2.17
CA TYR A 56 -27.05 22.49 -1.21
C TYR A 56 -25.56 22.50 -0.81
N TYR A 57 -25.00 21.33 -0.44
CA TYR A 57 -23.59 21.26 -0.02
C TYR A 57 -22.60 21.44 -1.18
N VAL A 58 -22.93 20.95 -2.37
CA VAL A 58 -22.13 21.20 -3.59
C VAL A 58 -22.10 22.70 -3.87
N GLY A 59 -23.26 23.36 -3.93
CA GLY A 59 -23.32 24.80 -4.17
C GLY A 59 -22.58 25.62 -3.10
N LYS A 60 -22.69 25.22 -1.82
CA LYS A 60 -21.94 25.86 -0.74
C LYS A 60 -20.43 25.72 -0.92
N TYR A 61 -19.95 24.54 -1.31
CA TYR A 61 -18.53 24.32 -1.58
C TYR A 61 -18.03 25.15 -2.76
N GLU A 62 -18.77 25.14 -3.88
CA GLU A 62 -18.41 25.89 -5.10
C GLU A 62 -18.35 27.40 -4.85
N GLN A 63 -19.25 27.94 -4.02
CA GLN A 63 -19.23 29.36 -3.63
C GLN A 63 -17.99 29.74 -2.80
N GLN A 64 -17.53 28.85 -1.92
CA GLN A 64 -16.37 29.10 -1.04
C GLN A 64 -15.03 28.75 -1.71
N MET A 65 -15.02 27.85 -2.69
CA MET A 65 -13.82 27.35 -3.37
C MET A 65 -12.84 28.45 -3.83
N PRO A 66 -13.26 29.62 -4.37
CA PRO A 66 -12.33 30.68 -4.78
C PRO A 66 -11.49 31.26 -3.64
N GLU A 67 -11.95 31.17 -2.40
CA GLU A 67 -11.27 31.69 -1.20
C GLU A 67 -10.46 30.59 -0.48
N LEU A 68 -10.58 29.34 -0.89
CA LEU A 68 -9.94 28.19 -0.25
C LEU A 68 -8.69 27.74 -1.01
N SER A 69 -7.67 27.34 -0.26
CA SER A 69 -6.54 26.57 -0.81
C SER A 69 -6.87 25.08 -0.75
N VAL A 70 -7.51 24.57 -1.81
CA VAL A 70 -7.87 23.16 -1.92
C VAL A 70 -6.60 22.35 -2.15
N MET A 71 -6.39 21.33 -1.32
CA MET A 71 -5.28 20.39 -1.42
C MET A 71 -5.79 18.98 -1.17
N LYS A 72 -5.38 18.05 -2.04
CA LYS A 72 -5.58 16.64 -1.82
C LYS A 72 -4.35 16.04 -1.14
N PHE A 73 -4.56 15.61 0.09
CA PHE A 73 -3.55 14.95 0.90
C PHE A 73 -3.58 13.43 0.64
N VAL A 74 -2.44 12.89 0.21
CA VAL A 74 -2.27 11.48 -0.14
C VAL A 74 -1.21 10.87 0.80
N PRO A 75 -1.61 10.04 1.77
CA PRO A 75 -0.66 9.33 2.60
C PRO A 75 0.02 8.23 1.78
N ALA A 76 1.20 8.51 1.22
CA ALA A 76 1.95 7.56 0.38
C ALA A 76 3.17 6.97 1.10
N SER A 77 3.35 7.29 2.39
CA SER A 77 4.43 6.76 3.22
C SER A 77 4.15 5.32 3.60
N GLY A 78 4.87 4.39 3.00
CA GLY A 78 4.90 2.99 3.44
C GLY A 78 5.51 2.07 2.41
N ALA A 79 6.50 1.28 2.82
CA ALA A 79 7.04 0.20 2.00
C ALA A 79 5.94 -0.82 1.69
N ALA A 80 5.96 -1.37 0.47
CA ALA A 80 5.10 -2.48 0.05
C ALA A 80 5.44 -3.81 0.72
N SER A 81 6.14 -3.79 1.86
CA SER A 81 6.66 -4.95 2.57
C SER A 81 5.58 -5.97 2.94
N ARG A 82 4.38 -5.50 3.33
CA ARG A 82 3.22 -6.39 3.56
C ARG A 82 2.66 -6.99 2.27
N MET A 83 2.62 -6.22 1.19
CA MET A 83 2.12 -6.66 -0.12
C MET A 83 3.00 -7.79 -0.68
N PHE A 84 4.33 -7.66 -0.52
CA PHE A 84 5.30 -8.65 -1.01
C PHE A 84 5.82 -9.58 0.09
N LYS A 85 5.13 -9.69 1.23
CA LYS A 85 5.64 -10.42 2.40
C LYS A 85 6.02 -11.86 2.06
N ASP A 86 5.09 -12.60 1.45
CA ASP A 86 5.28 -14.02 1.17
C ASP A 86 6.36 -14.24 0.10
N LEU A 87 6.45 -13.34 -0.89
CA LEU A 87 7.53 -13.37 -1.88
C LEU A 87 8.90 -13.12 -1.25
N ASN A 88 9.00 -12.16 -0.32
CA ASN A 88 10.25 -11.87 0.40
C ASN A 88 10.69 -13.04 1.28
N VAL A 89 9.76 -13.64 2.02
CA VAL A 89 10.02 -14.82 2.85
C VAL A 89 10.54 -15.96 1.98
N PHE A 90 9.82 -16.31 0.91
CA PHE A 90 10.22 -17.35 -0.02
C PHE A 90 11.60 -17.08 -0.64
N PHE A 91 11.85 -15.86 -1.11
CA PHE A 91 13.13 -15.49 -1.71
C PHE A 91 14.30 -15.63 -0.73
N LYS A 92 14.09 -15.25 0.53
CA LYS A 92 15.09 -15.39 1.60
C LYS A 92 15.38 -16.87 1.88
N GLU A 93 14.35 -17.69 2.04
CA GLU A 93 14.49 -19.14 2.27
C GLU A 93 15.21 -19.82 1.08
N CYS A 94 14.90 -19.43 -0.16
CA CYS A 94 15.61 -19.91 -1.34
C CYS A 94 17.11 -19.55 -1.32
N LYS A 95 17.51 -18.40 -0.75
CA LYS A 95 18.94 -18.04 -0.62
C LYS A 95 19.62 -18.87 0.47
N GLU A 96 18.97 -19.03 1.62
CA GLU A 96 19.52 -19.75 2.77
C GLU A 96 19.62 -21.27 2.52
N HIS A 97 18.66 -21.84 1.78
CA HIS A 97 18.57 -23.27 1.51
C HIS A 97 18.99 -23.69 0.09
N LYS A 98 19.87 -22.92 -0.56
CA LYS A 98 20.41 -23.21 -1.92
C LYS A 98 19.32 -23.54 -2.96
N GLY A 99 18.17 -22.86 -2.90
CA GLY A 99 17.06 -22.99 -3.84
C GLY A 99 16.05 -24.11 -3.53
N LYS A 100 16.14 -24.76 -2.37
CA LYS A 100 15.24 -25.86 -1.96
C LYS A 100 14.03 -25.43 -1.10
N ALA A 101 13.68 -24.15 -1.09
CA ALA A 101 12.53 -23.69 -0.34
C ALA A 101 11.24 -24.04 -1.07
N GLU A 102 10.24 -24.52 -0.34
CA GLU A 102 8.91 -24.81 -0.88
C GLU A 102 8.09 -23.50 -0.94
N PRO A 103 7.47 -23.17 -2.09
CA PRO A 103 6.66 -21.98 -2.20
C PRO A 103 5.38 -22.11 -1.39
N SER A 104 4.99 -21.05 -0.68
CA SER A 104 3.68 -20.99 -0.02
C SER A 104 2.55 -20.95 -1.05
N ALA A 105 1.32 -21.28 -0.63
CA ALA A 105 0.14 -21.20 -1.51
C ALA A 105 -0.06 -19.79 -2.12
N SER A 106 0.33 -18.75 -1.39
CA SER A 106 0.30 -17.35 -1.86
C SER A 106 1.31 -17.10 -2.99
N VAL A 107 2.53 -17.64 -2.87
CA VAL A 107 3.55 -17.56 -3.92
C VAL A 107 3.08 -18.31 -5.16
N VAL A 108 2.59 -19.54 -5.02
CA VAL A 108 2.06 -20.34 -6.13
C VAL A 108 0.95 -19.60 -6.87
N LYS A 109 -0.04 -19.07 -6.12
CA LYS A 109 -1.16 -18.31 -6.69
C LYS A 109 -0.69 -17.03 -7.42
N THR A 110 0.36 -16.39 -6.93
CA THR A 110 0.97 -15.23 -7.60
C THR A 110 1.55 -15.63 -8.95
N MET A 111 2.27 -16.75 -9.01
CA MET A 111 2.87 -17.26 -10.26
C MET A 111 1.80 -17.70 -11.27
N GLU A 112 0.77 -18.43 -10.82
CA GLU A 112 -0.37 -18.83 -11.67
C GLU A 112 -1.13 -17.66 -12.28
N ASN A 113 -1.09 -16.49 -11.62
CA ASN A 113 -1.77 -15.28 -12.07
C ASN A 113 -0.78 -14.21 -12.56
N ILE A 114 0.49 -14.55 -12.82
CA ILE A 114 1.52 -13.55 -13.14
C ILE A 114 1.15 -12.71 -14.37
N GLY A 115 0.52 -13.34 -15.37
CA GLY A 115 -0.01 -12.71 -16.59
C GLY A 115 -1.12 -11.68 -16.37
N ARG A 116 -1.73 -11.63 -15.18
CA ARG A 116 -2.84 -10.71 -14.87
C ARG A 116 -2.40 -9.44 -14.16
N PHE A 117 -1.13 -9.37 -13.73
CA PHE A 117 -0.62 -8.20 -13.03
C PHE A 117 -0.31 -7.07 -14.00
N ALA A 118 -0.54 -5.84 -13.55
CA ALA A 118 -0.25 -4.64 -14.35
C ALA A 118 1.22 -4.47 -14.74
N PHE A 119 2.12 -5.12 -14.03
CA PHE A 119 3.56 -5.09 -14.30
C PHE A 119 4.03 -6.25 -15.18
N HIS A 120 3.14 -7.14 -15.64
CA HIS A 120 3.50 -8.34 -16.39
C HIS A 120 4.37 -8.03 -17.61
N ASP A 121 3.92 -7.15 -18.49
CA ASP A 121 4.63 -6.88 -19.75
C ASP A 121 6.01 -6.27 -19.49
N LYS A 122 6.10 -5.39 -18.46
CA LYS A 122 7.38 -4.81 -18.07
C LYS A 122 8.32 -5.84 -17.45
N LEU A 123 7.80 -6.75 -16.65
CA LEU A 123 8.55 -7.87 -16.09
C LEU A 123 9.09 -8.77 -17.21
N GLN A 124 8.23 -9.16 -18.14
CA GLN A 124 8.60 -10.00 -19.29
C GLN A 124 9.68 -9.34 -20.14
N GLN A 125 9.56 -8.03 -20.42
CA GLN A 125 10.58 -7.27 -21.13
C GLN A 125 11.94 -7.32 -20.42
N LEU A 126 11.98 -7.00 -19.13
CA LEU A 126 13.22 -6.98 -18.34
C LEU A 126 13.88 -8.37 -18.25
N MET A 127 13.07 -9.44 -18.19
CA MET A 127 13.59 -10.80 -18.18
C MET A 127 14.14 -11.22 -19.56
N ALA A 128 13.46 -10.80 -20.64
CA ALA A 128 13.88 -11.08 -22.00
C ALA A 128 15.22 -10.41 -22.35
N GLU A 129 15.51 -9.22 -21.80
CA GLU A 129 16.81 -8.54 -21.91
C GLU A 129 17.97 -9.42 -21.38
N ASP A 130 17.70 -10.30 -20.41
CA ASP A 130 18.65 -11.27 -19.88
C ASP A 130 18.48 -12.70 -20.46
N GLY A 131 17.80 -12.82 -21.62
CA GLY A 131 17.58 -14.09 -22.31
C GLY A 131 16.65 -15.07 -21.59
N LYS A 132 15.77 -14.57 -20.70
CA LYS A 132 14.83 -15.39 -19.93
C LYS A 132 13.40 -15.17 -20.40
N MET A 133 12.64 -16.25 -20.53
CA MET A 133 11.22 -16.22 -20.84
C MET A 133 10.42 -16.47 -19.54
N LEU A 134 9.51 -15.55 -19.20
CA LEU A 134 8.71 -15.62 -17.98
C LEU A 134 7.86 -16.91 -17.93
N ASP A 135 7.22 -17.26 -19.04
CA ASP A 135 6.36 -18.44 -19.13
C ASP A 135 7.14 -19.75 -18.94
N ASP A 136 8.34 -19.85 -19.54
CA ASP A 136 9.21 -21.03 -19.39
C ASP A 136 9.64 -21.22 -17.93
N LEU A 137 9.99 -20.12 -17.25
CA LEU A 137 10.40 -20.16 -15.84
C LEU A 137 9.21 -20.49 -14.91
N ALA A 138 8.01 -20.00 -15.23
CA ALA A 138 6.80 -20.36 -14.50
C ALA A 138 6.48 -21.86 -14.68
N LEU A 139 6.57 -22.39 -15.90
CA LEU A 139 6.36 -23.81 -16.21
C LEU A 139 7.40 -24.71 -15.53
N ALA A 140 8.67 -24.30 -15.54
CA ALA A 140 9.77 -24.99 -14.87
C ALA A 140 9.73 -24.84 -13.33
N LYS A 141 8.77 -24.07 -12.80
CA LYS A 141 8.65 -23.71 -11.38
C LYS A 141 9.90 -23.03 -10.80
N ASP A 142 10.66 -22.32 -11.63
CA ASP A 142 11.75 -21.45 -11.17
C ASP A 142 11.19 -20.10 -10.67
N TYR A 143 10.36 -20.20 -9.63
CA TYR A 143 9.72 -19.05 -9.01
C TYR A 143 10.74 -18.14 -8.34
N LYS A 144 11.87 -18.68 -7.88
CA LYS A 144 12.94 -17.89 -7.27
C LYS A 144 13.44 -16.83 -8.23
N THR A 145 13.70 -17.20 -9.49
CA THR A 145 14.16 -16.26 -10.50
C THR A 145 13.10 -15.20 -10.77
N VAL A 146 11.83 -15.58 -10.97
CA VAL A 146 10.73 -14.62 -11.19
C VAL A 146 10.60 -13.63 -10.02
N VAL A 147 10.64 -14.13 -8.77
CA VAL A 147 10.57 -13.29 -7.56
C VAL A 147 11.76 -12.33 -7.47
N ASP A 148 12.96 -12.74 -7.87
CA ASP A 148 14.14 -11.87 -7.90
C ASP A 148 13.93 -10.65 -8.81
N TYR A 149 13.39 -10.87 -10.02
CA TYR A 149 13.06 -9.79 -10.95
C TYR A 149 11.92 -8.92 -10.46
N ILE A 150 10.98 -9.44 -9.66
CA ILE A 150 9.92 -8.60 -9.09
C ILE A 150 10.51 -7.69 -7.99
N LEU A 151 11.27 -8.25 -7.05
CA LEU A 151 11.61 -7.57 -5.80
C LEU A 151 12.87 -6.72 -5.86
N ASN A 152 13.88 -7.13 -6.64
CA ASN A 152 15.22 -6.56 -6.56
C ASN A 152 15.59 -5.74 -7.81
N SER A 153 16.70 -5.02 -7.70
CA SER A 153 17.23 -4.13 -8.74
C SER A 153 17.56 -4.80 -10.07
N LYS A 154 17.57 -6.14 -10.11
CA LYS A 154 17.71 -6.92 -11.33
C LYS A 154 16.51 -6.78 -12.28
N GLY A 155 15.33 -6.46 -11.75
CA GLY A 155 14.13 -6.23 -12.54
C GLY A 155 13.37 -4.99 -12.07
N LEU A 156 12.10 -5.18 -11.71
CA LEU A 156 11.17 -4.13 -11.32
C LEU A 156 11.57 -3.40 -10.04
N ASN A 157 12.38 -4.03 -9.18
CA ASN A 157 12.84 -3.46 -7.91
C ASN A 157 11.72 -3.08 -6.93
N TYR A 158 10.56 -3.76 -7.00
CA TYR A 158 9.37 -3.39 -6.23
C TYR A 158 9.52 -3.57 -4.72
N GLY A 159 10.54 -4.31 -4.26
CA GLY A 159 10.89 -4.40 -2.85
C GLY A 159 11.46 -3.10 -2.27
N HIS A 160 11.99 -2.21 -3.12
CA HIS A 160 12.70 -0.99 -2.72
C HIS A 160 12.07 0.30 -3.26
N LEU A 161 10.96 0.20 -4.01
CA LEU A 161 10.23 1.37 -4.49
C LEU A 161 9.10 1.77 -3.51
N PRO A 162 8.77 3.06 -3.41
CA PRO A 162 7.56 3.48 -2.72
C PRO A 162 6.33 2.86 -3.39
N LYS A 163 5.32 2.48 -2.60
CA LYS A 163 4.05 1.91 -3.11
C LYS A 163 3.43 2.73 -4.24
N ALA A 164 3.57 4.05 -4.17
CA ALA A 164 3.07 4.98 -5.17
C ALA A 164 3.57 4.68 -6.59
N MET A 165 4.77 4.09 -6.73
CA MET A 165 5.42 3.81 -8.01
C MET A 165 5.11 2.41 -8.56
N LEU A 166 4.42 1.57 -7.79
CA LEU A 166 4.10 0.21 -8.23
C LEU A 166 2.98 0.24 -9.25
N MET A 167 3.19 -0.40 -10.40
CA MET A 167 2.12 -0.63 -11.36
C MET A 167 1.14 -1.65 -10.77
N PHE A 168 -0.08 -1.23 -10.52
CA PHE A 168 -1.07 -2.02 -9.77
C PHE A 168 -2.40 -2.17 -10.52
N HIS A 169 -2.63 -1.39 -11.58
CA HIS A 169 -3.86 -1.42 -12.35
C HIS A 169 -3.59 -1.32 -13.86
N LEU A 170 -4.51 -1.86 -14.67
CA LEU A 170 -4.47 -1.81 -16.14
C LEU A 170 -5.78 -1.24 -16.67
N TYR A 171 -5.70 -0.14 -17.42
CA TYR A 171 -6.80 0.31 -18.28
C TYR A 171 -6.54 -0.17 -19.71
N GLY A 172 -7.17 -1.28 -20.09
CA GLY A 172 -6.79 -1.98 -21.32
C GLY A 172 -5.32 -2.40 -21.23
N ASN A 173 -4.47 -1.85 -22.10
CA ASN A 173 -3.03 -2.14 -22.14
C ASN A 173 -2.17 -1.05 -21.49
N VAL A 174 -2.78 -0.12 -20.74
CA VAL A 174 -2.05 0.99 -20.12
C VAL A 174 -1.89 0.70 -18.62
N PRO A 175 -0.67 0.37 -18.14
CA PRO A 175 -0.42 0.20 -16.72
C PRO A 175 -0.46 1.54 -15.99
N ARG A 176 -0.99 1.50 -14.77
CA ARG A 176 -1.13 2.65 -13.88
C ARG A 176 -0.47 2.38 -12.54
N SER A 177 0.27 3.37 -12.08
CA SER A 177 0.80 3.44 -10.72
C SER A 177 -0.19 4.16 -9.81
N ALA A 178 -0.13 3.88 -8.51
CA ALA A 178 -0.98 4.57 -7.53
C ALA A 178 -0.74 6.09 -7.55
N PHE A 179 0.49 6.53 -7.85
CA PHE A 179 0.80 7.92 -8.08
C PHE A 179 -0.03 8.51 -9.23
N SER A 180 -0.04 7.86 -10.40
CA SER A 180 -0.78 8.35 -11.57
C SER A 180 -2.29 8.39 -11.34
N GLU A 181 -2.84 7.41 -10.61
CA GLU A 181 -4.27 7.41 -10.27
C GLU A 181 -4.64 8.58 -9.36
N HIS A 182 -3.79 8.91 -8.39
CA HIS A 182 -4.05 10.07 -7.54
C HIS A 182 -3.96 11.41 -8.29
N LEU A 183 -3.18 11.50 -9.37
CA LEU A 183 -3.19 12.68 -10.26
C LEU A 183 -4.55 12.81 -10.96
N VAL A 184 -5.04 11.73 -11.58
CA VAL A 184 -6.32 11.69 -12.29
C VAL A 184 -7.47 12.00 -11.34
N GLU A 185 -7.51 11.31 -10.20
CA GLU A 185 -8.50 11.53 -9.15
C GLU A 185 -8.47 12.99 -8.64
N GLY A 186 -7.28 13.57 -8.47
CA GLY A 186 -7.13 14.97 -8.09
C GLY A 186 -7.70 15.93 -9.15
N ALA A 187 -7.50 15.64 -10.43
CA ALA A 187 -8.07 16.41 -11.54
C ALA A 187 -9.60 16.30 -11.63
N HIS A 188 -10.22 15.28 -11.04
CA HIS A 188 -11.68 15.14 -11.02
C HIS A 188 -12.34 15.97 -9.92
N TYR A 189 -11.86 15.92 -8.67
CA TYR A 189 -12.56 16.56 -7.54
C TYR A 189 -11.77 17.58 -6.72
N ALA A 190 -10.46 17.73 -6.95
CA ALA A 190 -9.60 18.63 -6.16
C ALA A 190 -9.08 19.83 -6.97
N LYS A 191 -9.72 20.11 -8.12
CA LYS A 191 -9.44 21.32 -8.91
C LYS A 191 -9.92 22.55 -8.17
N ASN A 192 -9.07 23.56 -8.08
CA ASN A 192 -9.44 24.88 -7.59
C ASN A 192 -10.17 25.68 -8.69
N ALA A 193 -10.60 26.91 -8.35
CA ALA A 193 -11.27 27.82 -9.29
C ALA A 193 -10.43 28.20 -10.54
N LYS A 194 -9.10 27.97 -10.50
CA LYS A 194 -8.17 28.22 -11.61
C LYS A 194 -7.88 26.97 -12.45
N ASN A 195 -8.60 25.87 -12.22
CA ASN A 195 -8.33 24.55 -12.81
C ASN A 195 -6.96 23.95 -12.45
N GLU A 196 -6.39 24.34 -11.32
CA GLU A 196 -5.15 23.76 -10.79
C GLU A 196 -5.47 22.75 -9.68
N VAL A 197 -4.62 21.74 -9.51
CA VAL A 197 -4.76 20.73 -8.46
C VAL A 197 -3.52 20.77 -7.59
N ASN A 198 -3.70 21.00 -6.28
CA ASN A 198 -2.62 20.85 -5.32
C ASN A 198 -2.64 19.45 -4.70
N LEU A 199 -1.54 18.72 -4.84
CA LEU A 199 -1.36 17.39 -4.27
C LEU A 199 -0.23 17.40 -3.26
N HIS A 200 -0.46 16.75 -2.13
CA HIS A 200 0.56 16.53 -1.10
C HIS A 200 0.71 15.04 -0.87
N PHE A 201 1.86 14.48 -1.27
CA PHE A 201 2.22 13.10 -0.97
C PHE A 201 3.11 13.05 0.26
N THR A 202 2.77 12.21 1.24
CA THR A 202 3.76 11.83 2.26
C THR A 202 4.65 10.75 1.68
N ILE A 203 5.97 10.91 1.76
CA ILE A 203 6.94 9.90 1.31
C ILE A 203 7.95 9.65 2.43
N SER A 204 8.45 8.43 2.56
CA SER A 204 9.54 8.17 3.52
C SER A 204 10.81 8.90 3.07
N PRO A 205 11.67 9.37 4.02
CA PRO A 205 12.88 10.12 3.68
C PRO A 205 13.80 9.42 2.66
N GLU A 206 13.89 8.09 2.74
CA GLU A 206 14.66 7.24 1.82
C GLU A 206 14.18 7.31 0.35
N HIS A 207 12.94 7.73 0.12
CA HIS A 207 12.34 7.83 -1.21
C HIS A 207 12.26 9.27 -1.74
N ARG A 208 12.81 10.26 -1.02
CA ARG A 208 12.74 11.68 -1.41
C ARG A 208 13.44 12.04 -2.73
N LYS A 209 14.38 11.21 -3.19
CA LYS A 209 15.17 11.46 -4.40
C LYS A 209 14.51 10.95 -5.70
N TYR A 210 13.43 10.18 -5.60
CA TYR A 210 12.63 9.75 -6.74
C TYR A 210 11.65 10.85 -7.14
#